data_AF-A0A944V3Q1-F1
#
_entry.id   AF-A0A944V3Q1-F1
#
_cell.length_a   1.000
_cell.length_b   1.000
_cell.length_c   1.000
_cell.angle_alpha   90.00
_cell.angle_beta   90.00
_cell.angle_gamma   90.00
#
_symmetry.space_group_name_H-M   'P 1'
#
loop_
_entity.id
_entity.type
_entity.pdbx_description
1 polymer ?
#
loop_
_entity_poly.entity_id
_entity_poly.type
_entity_poly.pdbx_seq_one_letter_code
_entity_poly.pdbx_strand_id
1 'polypeptide(L)'
;MKKLLQKLLNNNGSVLIMVVAVMLSVVAVASSASLMVISGHNQLQTQYSHDKIQEELLLRTEATRLHLAIEHDDARQLPGRIVEILEPDRRTTYYISSRGQHIVINSFMGLATEQAYAIQSLITAKRERWIVQSYKSPIKRYSERLIKNKSLAEYQYFTDIESSENADGGFAAALVKFYGDDDLFGPVHSNDDIWIQNSGGWPTFHDYVTTAGRIMDFATGTFAVNSAPMDQIFLGGYAEELPPIIFSPNADLIRQNGLTLGADDTDIVYVKLGEGSFEARFGAVEIVGVDTFGVYTWFPQDETWVDAAIAGGANWYEDTEH
;
A
#
# COMPACT_ATOMS: atom_id res chain seq x y z
N MET A 1 -57.75 43.19 -32.64
CA MET A 1 -58.61 42.04 -32.29
C MET A 1 -60.12 42.31 -32.48
N LYS A 2 -60.73 43.31 -31.83
CA LYS A 2 -62.19 43.60 -31.95
C LYS A 2 -62.69 43.82 -33.40
N LYS A 3 -61.93 44.54 -34.24
CA LYS A 3 -62.29 44.78 -35.65
C LYS A 3 -62.15 43.56 -36.58
N LEU A 4 -61.37 42.55 -36.16
CA LEU A 4 -61.14 41.31 -36.92
C LEU A 4 -62.25 40.29 -36.64
N LEU A 5 -62.72 40.26 -35.38
CA LEU A 5 -63.88 39.49 -34.94
C LEU A 5 -65.19 39.95 -35.60
N GLN A 6 -65.36 41.26 -35.81
CA GLN A 6 -66.58 41.82 -36.40
C GLN A 6 -66.72 41.51 -37.91
N LYS A 7 -65.60 41.34 -38.62
CA LYS A 7 -65.59 41.01 -40.05
C LYS A 7 -65.86 39.53 -40.35
N LEU A 8 -65.72 38.67 -39.35
CA LEU A 8 -66.00 37.25 -39.50
C LEU A 8 -67.48 36.95 -39.31
N LEU A 9 -68.28 37.71 -38.55
CA LEU A 9 -69.66 37.30 -38.21
C LEU A 9 -70.72 37.27 -39.33
N ASN A 10 -70.36 37.36 -40.62
CA ASN A 10 -71.34 37.30 -41.72
C ASN A 10 -71.32 35.95 -42.48
N ASN A 11 -72.46 35.26 -42.40
CA ASN A 11 -72.91 34.07 -43.15
C ASN A 11 -72.02 32.81 -43.18
N ASN A 12 -72.35 31.86 -42.29
CA ASN A 12 -72.14 30.40 -42.29
C ASN A 12 -70.73 29.81 -42.51
N GLY A 13 -69.81 30.45 -43.24
CA GLY A 13 -68.43 30.00 -43.43
C GLY A 13 -67.45 30.44 -42.34
N SER A 14 -67.81 31.44 -41.54
CA SER A 14 -66.89 32.09 -40.60
C SER A 14 -66.88 31.55 -39.18
N VAL A 15 -68.00 31.00 -38.71
CA VAL A 15 -68.08 30.28 -37.44
C VAL A 15 -67.15 29.07 -37.52
N LEU A 16 -67.13 28.39 -38.66
CA LEU A 16 -66.25 27.26 -38.94
C LEU A 16 -64.76 27.67 -38.91
N ILE A 17 -64.41 28.80 -39.52
CA ILE A 17 -63.04 29.36 -39.47
C ILE A 17 -62.64 29.76 -38.04
N MET A 18 -63.55 30.33 -37.25
CA MET A 18 -63.27 30.69 -35.84
C MET A 18 -63.06 29.46 -34.97
N VAL A 19 -63.89 28.42 -35.13
CA VAL A 19 -63.75 27.15 -34.42
C VAL A 19 -62.42 26.47 -34.75
N VAL A 20 -62.03 26.45 -36.04
CA VAL A 20 -60.73 25.93 -36.48
C VAL A 20 -59.56 26.74 -35.89
N ALA A 21 -59.65 28.07 -35.85
CA ALA A 21 -58.61 28.91 -35.26
C ALA A 21 -58.46 28.71 -33.74
N VAL A 22 -59.58 28.56 -33.01
CA VAL A 22 -59.56 28.26 -31.57
C VAL A 22 -58.99 26.86 -31.32
N MET A 23 -59.42 25.85 -32.07
CA MET A 23 -58.86 24.49 -31.98
C MET A 23 -57.36 24.48 -32.23
N LEU A 24 -56.87 25.16 -33.28
CA LEU A 24 -55.44 25.28 -33.57
C LEU A 24 -54.68 25.97 -32.42
N SER A 25 -55.26 27.01 -31.81
CA SER A 25 -54.63 27.68 -30.66
C SER A 25 -54.55 26.78 -29.42
N VAL A 26 -55.60 26.00 -29.13
CA VAL A 26 -55.62 25.06 -28.00
C VAL A 26 -54.62 23.92 -28.23
N VAL A 27 -54.57 23.37 -29.45
CA VAL A 27 -53.58 22.35 -29.82
C VAL A 27 -52.16 22.91 -29.73
N ALA A 28 -51.92 24.16 -30.18
CA ALA A 28 -50.62 24.79 -30.09
C ALA A 28 -50.19 25.03 -28.62
N VAL A 29 -51.09 25.50 -27.76
CA VAL A 29 -50.82 25.70 -26.33
C VAL A 29 -50.58 24.36 -25.62
N ALA A 30 -51.42 23.35 -25.87
CA ALA A 30 -51.26 22.01 -25.31
C ALA A 30 -49.95 21.36 -25.77
N SER A 31 -49.57 21.54 -27.04
CA SER A 31 -48.31 21.03 -27.60
C SER A 31 -47.09 21.79 -27.04
N SER A 32 -47.20 23.10 -26.82
CA SER A 32 -46.13 23.89 -26.20
C SER A 32 -45.93 23.49 -24.73
N ALA A 33 -47.02 23.27 -23.99
CA ALA A 33 -46.97 22.82 -22.61
C ALA A 33 -46.37 21.41 -22.50
N SER A 34 -46.77 20.48 -23.37
CA SER A 34 -46.21 19.12 -23.39
C SER A 34 -44.72 19.13 -23.76
N LEU A 35 -44.31 19.94 -24.75
CA LEU A 35 -42.91 20.12 -25.11
C LEU A 35 -42.08 20.70 -23.95
N MET A 36 -42.60 21.68 -23.21
CA MET A 36 -41.93 22.21 -22.01
C MET A 36 -41.74 21.12 -20.95
N VAL A 37 -42.76 20.29 -20.70
CA VAL A 37 -42.66 19.19 -19.72
C VAL A 37 -41.66 18.13 -20.17
N ILE A 38 -41.68 17.73 -21.45
CA ILE A 38 -40.75 16.73 -22.00
C ILE A 38 -39.31 17.28 -21.99
N SER A 39 -39.12 18.54 -22.41
CA SER A 39 -37.81 19.20 -22.39
C SER A 39 -37.28 19.31 -20.97
N GLY A 40 -38.11 19.72 -20.01
CA GLY A 40 -37.74 19.77 -18.59
C GLY A 40 -37.38 18.40 -18.03
N HIS A 41 -38.14 17.35 -18.38
CA HIS A 41 -37.84 15.99 -17.96
C HIS A 41 -36.50 15.47 -18.52
N ASN A 42 -36.25 15.67 -19.82
CA ASN A 42 -34.99 15.29 -20.46
C ASN A 42 -33.80 16.05 -19.86
N GLN A 43 -33.96 17.35 -19.61
CA GLN A 43 -32.91 18.15 -18.97
C GLN A 43 -32.60 17.64 -17.56
N LEU A 44 -33.63 17.31 -16.77
CA LEU A 44 -33.44 16.72 -15.44
C LEU A 44 -32.70 15.37 -15.53
N GLN A 45 -33.09 14.49 -16.45
CA GLN A 45 -32.45 13.19 -16.65
C GLN A 45 -30.97 13.32 -17.01
N THR A 46 -30.64 14.21 -17.95
CA THR A 46 -29.24 14.49 -18.32
C THR A 46 -28.44 15.03 -17.13
N GLN A 47 -29.02 15.96 -16.36
CA GLN A 47 -28.37 16.48 -15.16
C GLN A 47 -28.15 15.39 -14.09
N TYR A 48 -29.07 14.42 -13.93
CA TYR A 48 -28.87 13.26 -13.04
C TYR A 48 -27.71 12.37 -13.50
N SER A 49 -27.59 12.14 -14.80
CA SER A 49 -26.47 11.38 -15.38
C SER A 49 -25.14 12.10 -15.14
N HIS A 50 -25.11 13.42 -15.32
CA HIS A 50 -23.92 14.23 -15.01
C HIS A 50 -23.54 14.17 -13.53
N ASP A 51 -24.50 14.34 -12.62
CA ASP A 51 -24.24 14.24 -11.18
C ASP A 51 -23.71 12.85 -10.80
N LYS A 52 -24.23 11.77 -11.42
CA LYS A 52 -23.75 10.40 -11.19
C LYS A 52 -22.28 10.21 -11.60
N ILE A 53 -21.87 10.78 -12.73
CA ILE A 53 -20.48 10.73 -13.22
C ILE A 53 -19.57 11.58 -12.31
N GLN A 54 -20.03 12.76 -11.92
CA GLN A 54 -19.28 13.64 -11.02
C GLN A 54 -19.05 13.01 -9.65
N GLU A 55 -20.07 12.38 -9.05
CA GLU A 55 -19.94 11.64 -7.80
C GLU A 55 -18.88 10.53 -7.91
N GLU A 56 -18.86 9.80 -9.02
CA GLU A 56 -17.88 8.72 -9.22
C GLU A 56 -16.45 9.26 -9.39
N LEU A 57 -16.27 10.33 -10.15
CA LEU A 57 -14.97 10.99 -10.30
C LEU A 57 -14.47 11.53 -8.95
N LEU A 58 -15.34 12.15 -8.16
CA LEU A 58 -15.00 12.64 -6.83
C LEU A 58 -14.61 11.49 -5.89
N LEU A 59 -15.32 10.35 -5.92
CA LEU A 59 -14.94 9.16 -5.15
C LEU A 59 -13.58 8.61 -5.56
N ARG A 60 -13.33 8.49 -6.87
CA ARG A 60 -12.04 8.02 -7.40
C ARG A 60 -10.90 8.94 -6.99
N THR A 61 -11.08 10.25 -7.09
CA THR A 61 -10.06 11.22 -6.70
C THR A 61 -9.77 11.17 -5.20
N GLU A 62 -10.77 10.97 -4.36
CA GLU A 62 -10.58 10.81 -2.90
C GLU A 62 -9.92 9.49 -2.53
N ALA A 63 -10.27 8.39 -3.22
CA ALA A 63 -9.58 7.12 -3.05
C ALA A 63 -8.09 7.24 -3.41
N THR A 64 -7.75 7.93 -4.50
CA THR A 64 -6.35 8.20 -4.88
C THR A 64 -5.65 9.10 -3.88
N ARG A 65 -6.31 10.16 -3.39
CA ARG A 65 -5.76 11.06 -2.37
C ARG A 65 -5.40 10.30 -1.09
N LEU A 66 -6.30 9.43 -0.63
CA LEU A 66 -6.07 8.64 0.58
C LEU A 66 -5.04 7.54 0.37
N HIS A 67 -4.95 6.98 -0.83
CA HIS A 67 -3.89 6.04 -1.20
C HIS A 67 -2.50 6.70 -1.10
N LEU A 68 -2.32 7.89 -1.67
CA LEU A 68 -1.05 8.63 -1.59
C LEU A 68 -0.68 9.01 -0.16
N ALA A 69 -1.68 9.38 0.67
CA ALA A 69 -1.45 9.70 2.08
C ALA A 69 -0.98 8.46 2.87
N ILE A 70 -1.56 7.29 2.60
CA ILE A 70 -1.11 6.01 3.20
C ILE A 70 0.31 5.65 2.74
N GLU A 71 0.61 5.83 1.45
CA GLU A 71 1.93 5.51 0.87
C GLU A 71 3.06 6.34 1.49
N HIS A 72 2.78 7.58 1.86
CA HIS A 72 3.74 8.49 2.51
C HIS A 72 3.76 8.38 4.05
N ASP A 73 3.12 7.35 4.61
CA ASP A 73 2.99 7.12 6.07
C ASP A 73 2.44 8.34 6.84
N ASP A 74 1.58 9.14 6.19
CA ASP A 74 0.98 10.30 6.84
C ASP A 74 -0.22 9.80 7.67
N ALA A 75 0.02 9.53 8.96
CA ALA A 75 -0.98 9.08 9.92
C ALA A 75 -2.15 10.08 10.15
N ARG A 76 -2.15 11.21 9.43
CA ARG A 76 -3.16 12.26 9.55
C ARG A 76 -4.45 11.86 8.84
N GLN A 77 -5.57 12.01 9.55
CA GLN A 77 -6.88 11.96 8.92
C GLN A 77 -6.99 13.09 7.89
N LEU A 78 -7.24 12.74 6.64
CA LEU A 78 -7.45 13.71 5.58
C LEU A 78 -8.71 14.55 5.90
N PRO A 79 -8.63 15.88 5.80
CA PRO A 79 -9.80 16.72 6.04
C PRO A 79 -10.87 16.45 4.99
N GLY A 80 -12.13 16.47 5.43
CA GLY A 80 -13.29 16.38 4.55
C GLY A 80 -13.30 17.54 3.56
N ARG A 81 -13.81 17.27 2.35
CA ARG A 81 -13.84 18.24 1.25
C ARG A 81 -15.27 18.62 0.90
N ILE A 82 -15.48 19.90 0.62
CA ILE A 82 -16.73 20.40 0.06
C ILE A 82 -16.46 20.84 -1.37
N VAL A 83 -17.26 20.36 -2.31
CA VAL A 83 -17.21 20.77 -3.73
C VAL A 83 -18.58 21.30 -4.09
N GLU A 84 -18.64 22.55 -4.54
CA GLU A 84 -19.87 23.19 -4.99
C GLU A 84 -19.85 23.38 -6.49
N ILE A 85 -20.97 23.06 -7.12
CA ILE A 85 -21.21 23.35 -8.53
C ILE A 85 -22.33 24.35 -8.60
N LEU A 86 -21.98 25.53 -9.09
CA LEU A 86 -22.86 26.66 -9.28
C LEU A 86 -23.01 26.90 -10.79
N GLU A 87 -24.15 26.49 -11.30
CA GLU A 87 -24.62 26.85 -12.64
C GLU A 87 -25.89 27.69 -12.49
N PRO A 88 -26.25 28.53 -13.49
CA PRO A 88 -27.43 29.39 -13.41
C PRO A 88 -28.73 28.65 -13.02
N ASP A 89 -28.86 27.39 -13.46
CA ASP A 89 -30.07 26.57 -13.24
C ASP A 89 -29.83 25.35 -12.33
N ARG A 90 -28.62 25.21 -11.76
CA ARG A 90 -28.23 24.05 -10.93
C ARG A 90 -27.31 24.48 -9.80
N ARG A 91 -27.70 24.17 -8.57
CA ARG A 91 -26.83 24.26 -7.39
C ARG A 91 -26.70 22.90 -6.74
N THR A 92 -25.51 22.31 -6.78
CA THR A 92 -25.21 21.04 -6.13
C THR A 92 -24.00 21.17 -5.24
N THR A 93 -24.15 20.82 -3.97
CA THR A 93 -23.06 20.78 -2.99
C THR A 93 -22.74 19.33 -2.65
N TYR A 94 -21.48 18.92 -2.82
CA TYR A 94 -20.97 17.61 -2.47
C TYR A 94 -20.14 17.70 -1.19
N TYR A 95 -20.57 16.99 -0.15
CA TYR A 95 -19.80 16.77 1.07
C TYR A 95 -19.08 15.44 0.96
N ILE A 96 -17.77 15.45 1.10
CA ILE A 96 -16.94 14.27 0.92
C ILE A 96 -16.15 14.02 2.20
N SER A 97 -16.24 12.78 2.71
CA SER A 97 -15.47 12.31 3.85
C SER A 97 -14.84 10.98 3.49
N SER A 98 -13.55 10.83 3.79
CA SER A 98 -12.80 9.59 3.57
C SER A 98 -12.15 9.13 4.87
N ARG A 99 -12.06 7.81 5.05
CA ARG A 99 -11.44 7.17 6.20
C ARG A 99 -10.57 6.02 5.71
N GLY A 100 -9.31 6.00 6.14
CA GLY A 100 -8.45 4.83 6.02
C GLY A 100 -8.59 3.97 7.28
N GLN A 101 -8.65 2.65 7.10
CA GLN A 101 -8.56 1.70 8.20
C GLN A 101 -7.45 0.69 7.89
N HIS A 102 -6.52 0.54 8.82
CA HIS A 102 -5.52 -0.52 8.79
C HIS A 102 -6.17 -1.83 9.25
N ILE A 103 -5.98 -2.89 8.48
CA ILE A 103 -6.49 -4.24 8.70
C ILE A 103 -5.30 -5.18 8.61
N VAL A 104 -5.02 -5.92 9.69
CA VAL A 104 -4.06 -7.03 9.63
C VAL A 104 -4.81 -8.26 9.14
N ILE A 105 -4.44 -8.78 7.97
CA ILE A 105 -5.10 -9.96 7.38
C ILE A 105 -4.49 -11.23 7.95
N ASN A 106 -3.16 -11.27 8.12
CA ASN A 106 -2.48 -12.45 8.61
C ASN A 106 -1.30 -12.07 9.51
N SER A 107 -1.02 -12.91 10.51
CA SER A 107 0.08 -12.69 11.46
C SER A 107 0.81 -13.98 11.75
N PHE A 108 2.14 -13.94 11.70
CA PHE A 108 3.00 -15.03 12.15
C PHE A 108 3.85 -14.55 13.33
N MET A 109 3.80 -15.27 14.45
CA MET A 109 4.56 -14.95 15.68
C MET A 109 4.37 -13.50 16.21
N GLY A 110 3.20 -12.89 16.01
CA GLY A 110 2.89 -11.53 16.47
C GLY A 110 3.36 -10.41 15.52
N LEU A 111 3.99 -10.75 14.39
CA LEU A 111 4.30 -9.83 13.31
C LEU A 111 3.23 -9.98 12.20
N ALA A 112 2.71 -8.85 11.71
CA ALA A 112 1.75 -8.84 10.61
C ALA A 112 2.47 -9.26 9.31
N THR A 113 2.12 -10.42 8.76
CA THR A 113 2.67 -10.94 7.50
C THR A 113 1.90 -10.43 6.29
N GLU A 114 0.61 -10.12 6.45
CA GLU A 114 -0.20 -9.45 5.44
C GLU A 114 -0.93 -8.28 6.08
N GLN A 115 -0.63 -7.07 5.58
CA GLN A 115 -1.31 -5.85 5.98
C GLN A 115 -2.20 -5.40 4.83
N ALA A 116 -3.41 -4.97 5.16
CA ALA A 116 -4.29 -4.32 4.22
C ALA A 116 -4.78 -2.97 4.72
N TYR A 117 -4.90 -2.02 3.82
CA TYR A 117 -5.59 -0.77 4.10
C TYR A 117 -6.93 -0.76 3.39
N ALA A 118 -8.02 -0.62 4.14
CA ALA A 118 -9.34 -0.37 3.60
C ALA A 118 -9.57 1.14 3.51
N ILE A 119 -9.68 1.64 2.27
CA ILE A 119 -10.02 3.04 2.00
C ILE A 119 -11.54 3.13 1.84
N GLN A 120 -12.21 3.80 2.78
CA GLN A 120 -13.65 4.04 2.73
C GLN A 120 -13.91 5.50 2.36
N SER A 121 -14.54 5.74 1.21
CA SER A 121 -14.92 7.10 0.78
C SER A 121 -16.44 7.23 0.73
N LEU A 122 -16.94 8.32 1.30
CA LEU A 122 -18.36 8.66 1.36
C LEU A 122 -18.59 10.04 0.75
N ILE A 123 -19.50 10.10 -0.23
CA ILE A 123 -20.02 11.36 -0.75
C ILE A 123 -21.48 11.52 -0.35
N THR A 124 -21.85 12.72 0.07
CA THR A 124 -23.21 13.18 0.30
C THR A 124 -23.49 14.37 -0.60
N ALA A 125 -24.32 14.17 -1.62
CA ALA A 125 -24.75 15.24 -2.54
C ALA A 125 -26.05 15.89 -2.05
N LYS A 126 -26.04 17.23 -1.91
CA LYS A 126 -27.24 18.05 -1.71
C LYS A 126 -27.54 18.79 -3.01
N ARG A 127 -28.71 18.54 -3.60
CA ARG A 127 -29.13 19.08 -4.90
C ARG A 127 -30.29 20.06 -4.72
N GLU A 128 -30.10 21.30 -5.13
CA GLU A 128 -31.12 22.36 -5.13
C GLU A 128 -31.52 22.63 -6.60
N ARG A 129 -32.81 22.46 -6.94
CA ARG A 129 -33.34 22.62 -8.31
C ARG A 129 -34.69 23.32 -8.35
N TRP A 130 -34.94 24.07 -9.42
CA TRP A 130 -36.11 24.94 -9.57
C TRP A 130 -37.47 24.22 -9.72
N ILE A 131 -37.51 23.00 -10.30
CA ILE A 131 -38.76 22.24 -10.51
C ILE A 131 -39.12 21.36 -9.31
N VAL A 132 -38.16 21.01 -8.46
CA VAL A 132 -38.38 20.03 -7.38
C VAL A 132 -37.98 20.67 -6.05
N GLN A 133 -38.91 21.42 -5.46
CA GLN A 133 -38.92 21.70 -4.02
C GLN A 133 -39.24 20.40 -3.27
N SER A 134 -38.30 19.47 -3.24
CA SER A 134 -38.40 18.33 -2.34
C SER A 134 -37.02 17.83 -2.02
N TYR A 135 -36.64 18.06 -0.75
CA TYR A 135 -35.53 17.42 -0.07
C TYR A 135 -35.51 15.93 -0.42
N LYS A 136 -34.61 15.52 -1.30
CA LYS A 136 -34.38 14.09 -1.58
C LYS A 136 -33.05 13.66 -1.00
N SER A 137 -33.11 12.45 -0.44
CA SER A 137 -32.15 11.89 0.49
C SER A 137 -30.71 11.96 -0.02
N PRO A 138 -29.75 12.19 0.90
CA PRO A 138 -28.34 12.12 0.55
C PRO A 138 -28.05 10.74 -0.06
N ILE A 139 -27.64 10.73 -1.33
CA ILE A 139 -27.15 9.52 -1.98
C ILE A 139 -25.77 9.27 -1.42
N LYS A 140 -25.67 8.29 -0.52
CA LYS A 140 -24.40 7.81 0.03
C LYS A 140 -23.85 6.79 -0.94
N ARG A 141 -22.71 7.11 -1.57
CA ARG A 141 -21.94 6.14 -2.34
C ARG A 141 -20.68 5.79 -1.60
N TYR A 142 -20.34 4.51 -1.69
CA TYR A 142 -19.27 3.87 -0.95
C TYR A 142 -18.32 3.22 -1.94
N SER A 143 -17.03 3.40 -1.72
CA SER A 143 -16.00 2.63 -2.39
C SER A 143 -15.02 2.15 -1.34
N GLU A 144 -14.73 0.85 -1.38
CA GLU A 144 -13.61 0.23 -0.68
C GLU A 144 -12.51 -0.08 -1.67
N ARG A 145 -11.28 0.32 -1.32
CA ARG A 145 -10.08 -0.18 -1.99
C ARG A 145 -9.21 -0.83 -0.91
N LEU A 146 -8.88 -2.09 -1.12
CA LEU A 146 -7.93 -2.85 -0.31
C LEU A 146 -6.55 -2.73 -0.95
N ILE A 147 -5.59 -2.18 -0.22
CA ILE A 147 -4.17 -2.20 -0.60
C ILE A 147 -3.53 -3.31 0.21
N LYS A 148 -3.07 -4.38 -0.43
CA LYS A 148 -2.38 -5.49 0.25
C LYS A 148 -0.88 -5.26 0.18
N ASN A 149 -0.22 -5.15 1.34
CA ASN A 149 1.22 -5.22 1.47
C ASN A 149 1.56 -6.60 2.04
N LYS A 150 2.22 -7.43 1.24
CA LYS A 150 2.76 -8.72 1.66
C LYS A 150 4.16 -8.51 2.24
N SER A 151 4.38 -9.02 3.44
CA SER A 151 5.72 -9.10 4.00
C SER A 151 6.50 -10.23 3.34
N LEU A 152 7.79 -10.03 3.11
CA LEU A 152 8.69 -11.09 2.63
C LEU A 152 8.76 -12.28 3.61
N ALA A 153 8.39 -12.07 4.87
CA ALA A 153 8.31 -13.12 5.89
C ALA A 153 7.18 -14.14 5.66
N GLU A 154 6.31 -13.93 4.66
CA GLU A 154 5.35 -14.95 4.21
C GLU A 154 6.07 -16.11 3.49
N TYR A 155 7.18 -15.82 2.82
CA TYR A 155 7.93 -16.81 2.05
C TYR A 155 8.83 -17.65 2.95
N GLN A 156 8.78 -18.97 2.79
CA GLN A 156 9.77 -19.86 3.39
C GLN A 156 11.15 -19.64 2.75
N TYR A 157 11.17 -19.34 1.46
CA TYR A 157 12.38 -18.99 0.72
C TYR A 157 12.10 -17.80 -0.19
N PHE A 158 12.84 -16.72 0.02
CA PHE A 158 12.87 -15.56 -0.85
C PHE A 158 14.32 -15.19 -1.16
N THR A 159 14.62 -14.96 -2.43
CA THR A 159 15.89 -14.35 -2.83
C THR A 159 15.71 -13.37 -3.99
N ASP A 160 16.57 -12.36 -3.98
CA ASP A 160 16.64 -11.34 -5.04
C ASP A 160 17.56 -11.77 -6.18
N ILE A 161 18.65 -12.47 -5.85
CA ILE A 161 19.63 -12.99 -6.80
C ILE A 161 19.99 -14.41 -6.34
N GLU A 162 19.92 -15.39 -7.24
CA GLU A 162 20.22 -16.80 -6.95
C GLU A 162 21.73 -17.07 -6.99
N SER A 163 22.49 -16.35 -6.14
CA SER A 163 23.94 -16.46 -6.05
C SER A 163 24.41 -17.16 -4.78
N SER A 164 25.27 -18.15 -4.91
CA SER A 164 25.93 -18.87 -3.80
C SER A 164 27.19 -18.13 -3.32
N GLU A 165 27.55 -18.28 -2.05
CA GLU A 165 28.76 -17.71 -1.43
C GLU A 165 30.06 -18.15 -2.11
N ASN A 166 30.02 -19.25 -2.87
CA ASN A 166 31.16 -19.80 -3.61
C ASN A 166 31.20 -19.35 -5.08
N ALA A 167 30.67 -18.17 -5.40
CA ALA A 167 30.61 -17.65 -6.77
C ALA A 167 31.96 -17.59 -7.50
N ASP A 168 33.06 -17.46 -6.76
CA ASP A 168 34.42 -17.48 -7.31
C ASP A 168 34.87 -18.86 -7.83
N GLY A 169 34.14 -19.93 -7.50
CA GLY A 169 34.41 -21.31 -7.92
C GLY A 169 33.93 -21.67 -9.34
N GLY A 170 33.40 -20.69 -10.10
CA GLY A 170 32.87 -20.88 -11.45
C GLY A 170 31.35 -21.07 -11.50
N PHE A 171 30.78 -21.18 -12.71
CA PHE A 171 29.33 -21.18 -12.95
C PHE A 171 28.55 -22.20 -12.08
N ALA A 172 29.11 -23.40 -11.89
CA ALA A 172 28.48 -24.43 -11.10
C ALA A 172 28.47 -24.16 -9.58
N ALA A 173 29.39 -23.34 -9.07
CA ALA A 173 29.50 -22.98 -7.66
C ALA A 173 28.80 -21.65 -7.33
N ALA A 174 28.49 -20.86 -8.35
CA ALA A 174 27.88 -19.54 -8.24
C ALA A 174 26.36 -19.56 -8.08
N LEU A 175 25.69 -20.67 -8.37
CA LEU A 175 24.22 -20.76 -8.35
C LEU A 175 23.74 -21.54 -7.12
N VAL A 176 22.70 -21.03 -6.46
CA VAL A 176 21.94 -21.78 -5.46
C VAL A 176 21.02 -22.75 -6.19
N LYS A 177 20.95 -24.00 -5.73
CA LYS A 177 20.25 -25.09 -6.41
C LYS A 177 19.45 -25.90 -5.42
N PHE A 178 18.25 -26.26 -5.83
CA PHE A 178 17.43 -27.21 -5.10
C PHE A 178 17.64 -28.63 -5.65
N TYR A 179 17.86 -29.59 -4.76
CA TYR A 179 18.12 -30.99 -5.09
C TYR A 179 17.30 -31.94 -4.21
N GLY A 180 17.48 -33.26 -4.37
CA GLY A 180 16.55 -34.26 -3.83
C GLY A 180 16.35 -34.29 -2.31
N ASP A 181 17.24 -33.68 -1.54
CA ASP A 181 17.07 -33.57 -0.07
C ASP A 181 16.23 -32.34 0.33
N ASP A 182 15.94 -31.44 -0.60
CA ASP A 182 15.19 -30.21 -0.36
C ASP A 182 13.68 -30.47 -0.44
N ASP A 183 13.03 -30.35 0.72
CA ASP A 183 11.59 -30.51 0.89
C ASP A 183 11.00 -29.25 1.54
N LEU A 184 10.30 -28.44 0.74
CA LEU A 184 9.78 -27.13 1.14
C LEU A 184 8.26 -27.15 1.26
N PHE A 185 7.78 -26.69 2.43
CA PHE A 185 6.36 -26.75 2.80
C PHE A 185 5.62 -25.41 2.73
N GLY A 186 6.34 -24.32 2.55
CA GLY A 186 5.82 -22.97 2.44
C GLY A 186 6.13 -22.34 1.07
N PRO A 187 5.58 -21.14 0.82
CA PRO A 187 5.68 -20.50 -0.48
C PRO A 187 7.12 -20.06 -0.76
N VAL A 188 7.51 -20.16 -2.03
CA VAL A 188 8.85 -19.87 -2.52
C VAL A 188 8.78 -18.81 -3.61
N HIS A 189 9.63 -17.79 -3.52
CA HIS A 189 9.77 -16.79 -4.57
C HIS A 189 11.23 -16.44 -4.86
N SER A 190 11.57 -16.28 -6.14
CA SER A 190 12.86 -15.75 -6.56
C SER A 190 12.69 -14.67 -7.61
N ASN A 191 13.39 -13.55 -7.47
CA ASN A 191 13.43 -12.53 -8.53
C ASN A 191 14.33 -12.94 -9.71
N ASP A 192 15.07 -14.05 -9.58
CA ASP A 192 15.96 -14.59 -10.58
C ASP A 192 15.55 -16.03 -10.96
N ASP A 193 16.30 -16.66 -11.86
CA ASP A 193 16.07 -18.05 -12.31
C ASP A 193 16.22 -19.06 -11.16
N ILE A 194 15.22 -19.91 -10.95
CA ILE A 194 15.27 -20.99 -9.94
C ILE A 194 15.94 -22.21 -10.56
N TRP A 195 17.06 -22.66 -9.96
CA TRP A 195 17.79 -23.82 -10.45
C TRP A 195 17.44 -25.09 -9.67
N ILE A 196 17.04 -26.14 -10.39
CA ILE A 196 16.76 -27.46 -9.82
C ILE A 196 17.74 -28.50 -10.36
N GLN A 197 18.04 -29.51 -9.56
CA GLN A 197 18.96 -30.58 -9.92
C GLN A 197 18.44 -31.93 -9.45
N ASN A 198 18.51 -32.94 -10.32
CA ASN A 198 18.28 -34.33 -9.93
C ASN A 198 19.56 -34.93 -9.34
N SER A 199 19.81 -34.66 -8.06
CA SER A 199 20.92 -35.23 -7.30
C SER A 199 20.37 -35.83 -6.02
N GLY A 200 20.38 -37.16 -5.91
CA GLY A 200 19.69 -37.88 -4.81
C GLY A 200 18.17 -37.98 -4.97
N GLY A 201 17.61 -37.33 -5.99
CA GLY A 201 16.18 -37.18 -6.23
C GLY A 201 15.89 -35.79 -6.80
N TRP A 202 14.63 -35.53 -7.13
CA TRP A 202 14.18 -34.18 -7.44
C TRP A 202 13.72 -33.47 -6.15
N PRO A 203 13.93 -32.15 -6.02
CA PRO A 203 13.39 -31.39 -4.90
C PRO A 203 11.86 -31.43 -4.91
N THR A 204 11.25 -31.25 -3.74
CA THR A 204 9.79 -31.22 -3.60
C THR A 204 9.33 -29.90 -3.00
N PHE A 205 8.39 -29.25 -3.68
CA PHE A 205 7.74 -28.03 -3.25
C PHE A 205 6.24 -28.31 -3.06
N HIS A 206 5.81 -28.27 -1.81
CA HIS A 206 4.43 -28.57 -1.45
C HIS A 206 3.47 -27.39 -1.64
N ASP A 207 3.97 -26.15 -1.56
CA ASP A 207 3.20 -24.92 -1.75
C ASP A 207 3.56 -24.24 -3.08
N TYR A 208 2.89 -23.12 -3.38
CA TYR A 208 3.03 -22.42 -4.65
C TYR A 208 4.40 -21.77 -4.81
N VAL A 209 5.04 -22.02 -5.96
CA VAL A 209 6.37 -21.47 -6.31
C VAL A 209 6.24 -20.41 -7.38
N THR A 210 6.95 -19.31 -7.21
CA THR A 210 6.92 -18.18 -8.14
C THR A 210 8.32 -17.70 -8.48
N THR A 211 8.56 -17.31 -9.73
CA THR A 211 9.81 -16.66 -10.12
C THR A 211 9.56 -15.53 -11.11
N ALA A 212 10.38 -14.49 -11.05
CA ALA A 212 10.41 -13.45 -12.08
C ALA A 212 11.26 -13.84 -13.30
N GLY A 213 12.20 -14.77 -13.10
CA GLY A 213 12.91 -15.49 -14.16
C GLY A 213 12.14 -16.73 -14.59
N ARG A 214 12.89 -17.82 -14.81
CA ARG A 214 12.39 -19.13 -15.21
C ARG A 214 12.98 -20.24 -14.34
N ILE A 215 12.32 -21.39 -14.32
CA ILE A 215 12.80 -22.57 -13.63
C ILE A 215 13.72 -23.34 -14.59
N MET A 216 14.97 -23.52 -14.17
CA MET A 216 16.06 -24.05 -14.97
C MET A 216 16.52 -25.40 -14.40
N ASP A 217 16.76 -26.36 -15.27
CA ASP A 217 17.42 -27.60 -14.91
C ASP A 217 18.93 -27.41 -14.99
N PHE A 218 19.60 -27.57 -13.85
CA PHE A 218 21.04 -27.38 -13.72
C PHE A 218 21.84 -28.39 -14.56
N ALA A 219 21.36 -29.62 -14.73
CA ALA A 219 22.10 -30.65 -15.45
C ALA A 219 22.18 -30.37 -16.95
N THR A 220 21.14 -29.76 -17.51
CA THR A 220 21.03 -29.47 -18.95
C THR A 220 21.30 -28.00 -19.29
N GLY A 221 21.15 -27.09 -18.31
CA GLY A 221 21.18 -25.65 -18.54
C GLY A 221 19.97 -25.15 -19.36
N THR A 222 18.88 -25.92 -19.39
CA THR A 222 17.67 -25.60 -20.16
C THR A 222 16.45 -25.45 -19.25
N PHE A 223 15.33 -24.97 -19.79
CA PHE A 223 14.10 -24.84 -18.99
C PHE A 223 13.68 -26.20 -18.43
N ALA A 224 13.45 -26.24 -17.12
CA ALA A 224 13.10 -27.45 -16.39
C ALA A 224 11.84 -28.11 -16.94
N VAL A 225 10.91 -27.35 -17.52
CA VAL A 225 9.70 -27.86 -18.18
C VAL A 225 10.02 -28.88 -19.28
N ASN A 226 11.21 -28.81 -19.90
CA ASN A 226 11.60 -29.70 -20.99
C ASN A 226 12.37 -30.95 -20.52
N SER A 227 12.88 -30.97 -19.29
CA SER A 227 13.83 -32.00 -18.83
C SER A 227 13.53 -32.59 -17.45
N ALA A 228 12.65 -31.96 -16.67
CA ALA A 228 12.30 -32.35 -15.31
C ALA A 228 10.79 -32.65 -15.18
N PRO A 229 10.39 -33.59 -14.30
CA PRO A 229 9.00 -33.90 -14.03
C PRO A 229 8.34 -32.81 -13.15
N MET A 230 8.00 -31.67 -13.74
CA MET A 230 7.48 -30.49 -13.02
C MET A 230 6.32 -30.81 -12.06
N ASP A 231 5.41 -31.70 -12.44
CA ASP A 231 4.26 -32.08 -11.61
C ASP A 231 4.64 -32.86 -10.34
N GLN A 232 5.81 -33.50 -10.31
CA GLN A 232 6.33 -34.20 -9.13
C GLN A 232 7.13 -33.27 -8.23
N ILE A 233 7.70 -32.22 -8.82
CA ILE A 233 8.56 -31.23 -8.15
C ILE A 233 7.69 -30.15 -7.51
N PHE A 234 6.68 -29.65 -8.22
CA PHE A 234 5.83 -28.54 -7.81
C PHE A 234 4.40 -29.02 -7.54
N LEU A 235 4.20 -29.66 -6.39
CA LEU A 235 2.90 -30.20 -5.99
C LEU A 235 1.87 -29.08 -5.75
N GLY A 236 2.32 -27.93 -5.24
CA GLY A 236 1.49 -26.73 -5.05
C GLY A 236 1.25 -25.92 -6.33
N GLY A 237 1.94 -26.26 -7.42
CA GLY A 237 1.95 -25.51 -8.67
C GLY A 237 3.04 -24.43 -8.73
N TYR A 238 3.27 -23.90 -9.93
CA TYR A 238 4.31 -22.88 -10.17
C TYR A 238 3.86 -21.81 -11.16
N ALA A 239 4.51 -20.65 -11.11
CA ALA A 239 4.44 -19.61 -12.15
C ALA A 239 5.80 -18.95 -12.39
N GLU A 240 6.11 -18.72 -13.66
CA GLU A 240 7.34 -18.11 -14.15
C GLU A 240 7.04 -16.72 -14.75
N GLU A 241 8.08 -15.92 -14.97
CA GLU A 241 8.02 -14.60 -15.61
C GLU A 241 7.04 -13.62 -14.93
N LEU A 242 6.88 -13.74 -13.61
CA LEU A 242 6.10 -12.77 -12.84
C LEU A 242 6.88 -11.47 -12.65
N PRO A 243 6.21 -10.33 -12.36
CA PRO A 243 6.92 -9.11 -11.99
C PRO A 243 7.80 -9.36 -10.76
N PRO A 244 9.08 -8.93 -10.77
CA PRO A 244 9.95 -9.09 -9.62
C PRO A 244 9.39 -8.32 -8.43
N ILE A 245 9.54 -8.91 -7.25
CA ILE A 245 9.20 -8.25 -5.99
C ILE A 245 10.27 -7.20 -5.73
N ILE A 246 9.87 -5.94 -5.57
CA ILE A 246 10.80 -4.86 -5.28
C ILE A 246 11.43 -5.10 -3.90
N PHE A 247 12.65 -5.59 -3.91
CA PHE A 247 13.51 -5.71 -2.74
C PHE A 247 14.58 -4.63 -2.82
N SER A 248 14.77 -3.88 -1.74
CA SER A 248 15.83 -2.89 -1.63
C SER A 248 16.83 -3.43 -0.61
N PRO A 249 17.77 -4.31 -1.04
CA PRO A 249 18.71 -4.98 -0.13
C PRO A 249 19.57 -3.97 0.62
N ASN A 250 19.96 -2.91 -0.07
CA ASN A 250 20.57 -1.76 0.54
C ASN A 250 19.47 -0.76 0.84
N ALA A 251 19.38 -0.32 2.09
CA ALA A 251 18.51 0.77 2.51
C ALA A 251 19.02 2.12 1.96
N ASP A 252 19.35 2.20 0.67
CA ASP A 252 20.05 3.32 0.03
C ASP A 252 19.25 4.62 0.15
N LEU A 253 17.93 4.55 0.07
CA LEU A 253 17.05 5.69 0.33
C LEU A 253 17.19 6.22 1.76
N ILE A 254 17.30 5.33 2.75
CA ILE A 254 17.51 5.69 4.16
C ILE A 254 18.96 6.13 4.38
N ARG A 255 19.95 5.58 3.68
CA ARG A 255 21.35 5.99 3.82
C ARG A 255 21.62 7.33 3.13
N GLN A 256 20.94 7.64 2.02
CA GLN A 256 21.07 8.89 1.29
C GLN A 256 20.23 10.02 1.87
N ASN A 257 19.03 9.72 2.40
CA ASN A 257 18.10 10.73 2.92
C ASN A 257 17.93 10.68 4.45
N GLY A 258 18.46 9.66 5.10
CA GLY A 258 18.46 9.55 6.55
C GLY A 258 19.46 10.54 7.14
N LEU A 259 19.08 11.07 8.30
CA LEU A 259 19.94 11.96 9.04
C LEU A 259 21.06 11.15 9.69
N THR A 260 22.29 11.32 9.21
CA THR A 260 23.48 10.78 9.88
C THR A 260 23.66 11.47 11.22
N LEU A 261 23.70 10.70 12.31
CA LEU A 261 23.93 11.19 13.66
C LEU A 261 25.35 10.82 14.09
N GLY A 262 26.18 11.83 14.39
CA GLY A 262 27.58 11.68 14.77
C GLY A 262 28.55 12.16 13.69
N ALA A 263 29.80 12.41 14.08
CA ALA A 263 30.93 12.58 13.17
C ALA A 263 31.77 11.29 13.15
N ASP A 264 32.73 11.17 12.22
CA ASP A 264 33.60 9.99 12.09
C ASP A 264 34.31 9.57 13.39
N ASP A 265 34.45 10.50 14.35
CA ASP A 265 35.15 10.36 15.62
C ASP A 265 34.20 10.22 16.84
N THR A 266 32.94 9.83 16.61
CA THR A 266 31.94 9.68 17.68
C THR A 266 31.78 8.23 18.11
N ASP A 267 32.25 7.89 19.31
CA ASP A 267 32.18 6.51 19.82
C ASP A 267 30.80 6.14 20.40
N ILE A 268 30.12 7.10 21.02
CA ILE A 268 28.83 6.87 21.68
C ILE A 268 27.81 7.87 21.18
N VAL A 269 26.69 7.36 20.67
CA VAL A 269 25.53 8.16 20.29
C VAL A 269 24.34 7.73 21.15
N TYR A 270 23.81 8.66 21.94
CA TYR A 270 22.54 8.48 22.66
C TYR A 270 21.46 9.27 21.94
N VAL A 271 20.38 8.60 21.55
CA VAL A 271 19.23 9.22 20.88
C VAL A 271 17.98 8.97 21.70
N LYS A 272 17.27 10.05 22.04
CA LYS A 272 15.95 10.00 22.66
C LYS A 272 14.91 10.49 21.66
N LEU A 273 14.03 9.60 21.24
CA LEU A 273 12.93 9.92 20.34
C LEU A 273 11.75 10.52 21.10
N GLY A 274 11.14 11.57 20.56
CA GLY A 274 9.88 12.18 20.99
C GLY A 274 8.83 12.12 19.88
N GLU A 275 7.66 12.75 20.09
CA GLU A 275 6.60 12.85 19.07
C GLU A 275 7.03 13.80 17.93
N GLY A 276 7.74 13.26 16.94
CA GLY A 276 8.18 14.00 15.74
C GLY A 276 9.48 14.78 15.90
N SER A 277 10.22 14.59 16.99
CA SER A 277 11.56 15.14 17.19
C SER A 277 12.48 14.11 17.83
N PHE A 278 13.78 14.37 17.79
CA PHE A 278 14.77 13.57 18.53
C PHE A 278 15.76 14.50 19.23
N GLU A 279 16.22 14.08 20.41
CA GLU A 279 17.36 14.68 21.10
C GLU A 279 18.54 13.70 20.96
N ALA A 280 19.65 14.15 20.37
CA ALA A 280 20.88 13.37 20.25
C ALA A 280 21.96 13.93 21.18
N ARG A 281 22.67 13.05 21.89
CA ARG A 281 23.86 13.36 22.68
C ARG A 281 25.02 12.50 22.19
N PHE A 282 26.17 13.12 22.02
CA PHE A 282 27.39 12.49 21.51
C PHE A 282 28.41 12.39 22.63
N GLY A 283 29.07 11.25 22.76
CA GLY A 283 30.16 11.00 23.70
C GLY A 283 31.37 10.42 22.99
N ALA A 284 32.56 10.76 23.49
CA ALA A 284 33.83 10.18 23.07
C ALA A 284 34.32 9.19 24.13
N VAL A 285 34.90 8.08 23.70
CA VAL A 285 35.59 7.13 24.59
C VAL A 285 37.06 7.52 24.61
N GLU A 286 37.46 8.25 25.64
CA GLU A 286 38.87 8.54 25.86
C GLU A 286 39.51 7.41 26.67
N ILE A 287 40.57 6.81 26.13
CA ILE A 287 41.44 5.91 26.91
C ILE A 287 42.34 6.79 27.78
N VAL A 288 41.94 7.02 29.03
CA VAL A 288 42.66 7.90 29.98
C VAL A 288 43.85 7.19 30.67
N GLY A 289 44.09 5.91 30.36
CA GLY A 289 45.24 5.16 30.83
C GLY A 289 45.00 3.66 30.80
N VAL A 290 46.08 2.90 30.68
CA VAL A 290 46.04 1.45 30.91
C VAL A 290 46.27 1.23 32.39
N ASP A 291 45.22 0.83 33.12
CA ASP A 291 45.37 0.41 34.50
C ASP A 291 45.88 -1.04 34.51
N THR A 292 47.17 -1.22 34.84
CA THR A 292 47.78 -2.53 34.97
C THR A 292 47.76 -2.96 36.43
N PHE A 293 46.82 -3.84 36.77
CA PHE A 293 46.88 -4.55 38.04
C PHE A 293 47.73 -5.82 37.88
N GLY A 294 48.65 -6.05 38.83
CA GLY A 294 49.48 -7.24 38.84
C GLY A 294 48.64 -8.49 39.13
N VAL A 295 48.46 -9.35 38.14
CA VAL A 295 47.85 -10.67 38.34
C VAL A 295 48.95 -11.65 38.74
N TYR A 296 48.98 -12.03 40.01
CA TYR A 296 49.86 -13.09 40.48
C TYR A 296 49.30 -14.45 40.05
N THR A 297 50.15 -15.26 39.42
CA THR A 297 49.79 -16.58 38.86
C THR A 297 49.52 -17.67 39.90
N TRP A 298 49.66 -17.34 41.19
CA TRP A 298 49.59 -18.31 42.27
C TRP A 298 48.98 -17.68 43.52
N PHE A 299 48.12 -18.45 44.19
CA PHE A 299 47.55 -18.13 45.49
C PHE A 299 48.40 -18.83 46.57
N PRO A 300 48.86 -18.14 47.62
CA PRO A 300 49.61 -18.78 48.71
C PRO A 300 48.76 -19.84 49.39
N GLN A 301 49.32 -21.03 49.61
CA GLN A 301 48.58 -22.16 50.20
C GLN A 301 48.49 -22.09 51.73
N ASP A 302 49.35 -21.30 52.37
CA ASP A 302 49.41 -21.13 53.82
C ASP A 302 49.98 -19.76 54.22
N GLU A 303 49.81 -19.43 55.50
CA GLU A 303 50.24 -18.18 56.14
C GLU A 303 51.76 -17.96 56.07
N THR A 304 52.56 -19.03 56.12
CA THR A 304 54.03 -18.91 56.03
C THR A 304 54.51 -18.44 54.66
N TRP A 305 53.77 -18.80 53.60
CA TRP A 305 54.04 -18.33 52.25
C TRP A 305 53.57 -16.89 52.01
N VAL A 306 52.48 -16.47 52.68
CA VAL A 306 52.04 -15.07 52.68
C VAL A 306 53.11 -14.17 53.29
N ASP A 307 53.62 -14.54 54.47
CA ASP A 307 54.65 -13.77 55.17
C ASP A 307 55.95 -13.65 54.38
N ALA A 308 56.37 -14.72 53.69
CA ALA A 308 57.54 -14.72 52.83
C ALA A 308 57.36 -13.80 51.61
N ALA A 309 56.17 -13.76 51.03
CA ALA A 309 55.85 -12.87 49.91
C ALA A 309 55.83 -11.40 50.32
N ILE A 310 55.22 -11.09 51.48
CA ILE A 310 55.22 -9.73 52.05
C ILE A 310 56.66 -9.28 52.36
N ALA A 311 57.48 -10.13 52.97
CA ALA A 311 58.89 -9.84 53.24
C ALA A 311 59.72 -9.63 51.95
N GLY A 312 59.29 -10.22 50.82
CA GLY A 312 59.86 -10.01 49.49
C GLY A 312 59.39 -8.73 48.78
N GLY A 313 58.55 -7.91 49.42
CA GLY A 313 58.03 -6.66 48.87
C GLY A 313 56.72 -6.80 48.08
N ALA A 314 56.02 -7.92 48.21
CA ALA A 314 54.66 -8.03 47.67
C ALA A 314 53.67 -7.28 48.55
N ASN A 315 52.84 -6.42 47.95
CA ASN A 315 51.72 -5.76 48.63
C ASN A 315 50.55 -6.75 48.71
N TRP A 316 50.51 -7.55 49.78
CA TRP A 316 49.32 -8.31 50.16
C TRP A 316 48.49 -7.45 51.11
N TYR A 317 47.57 -6.66 50.55
CA TYR A 317 46.51 -6.04 51.34
C TYR A 317 45.32 -6.99 51.30
N GLU A 318 45.15 -7.79 52.36
CA GLU A 318 43.80 -8.21 52.73
C GLU A 318 43.10 -6.95 53.23
N ASP A 319 42.09 -6.52 52.47
CA ASP A 319 41.17 -5.47 52.84
C ASP A 319 40.46 -5.87 54.15
N THR A 320 41.09 -5.50 55.26
CA THR A 320 40.52 -5.57 56.60
C THR A 320 40.24 -4.13 56.98
N GLU A 321 38.98 -3.73 56.71
CA GLU A 321 38.34 -2.46 57.10
C GLU A 321 38.45 -1.29 56.09
N HIS A 322 37.78 -1.34 54.92
CA HIS A 322 36.66 -0.45 54.54
C HIS A 322 36.23 -0.53 53.06
#